data_AF-A0A661QT78-F1
#
_entry.id   AF-A0A661QT78-F1
#
_cell.length_a   1.000
_cell.length_b   1.000
_cell.length_c   1.000
_cell.angle_alpha   90.00
_cell.angle_beta   90.00
_cell.angle_gamma   90.00
#
_symmetry.space_group_name_H-M   'P 1'
#
loop_
_entity.id
_entity.type
_entity.pdbx_description
1 polymer ?
#
loop_
_entity_poly.entity_id
_entity_poly.type
_entity_poly.pdbx_seq_one_letter_code
_entity_poly.pdbx_strand_id
1 'polypeptide(L)'
;RVTEAPSKKAIAAKERMKARLIEALDKGKWERGLGKYTLEQWKADMKEKGIPNISRGIERARDKLIDFYGQLFPYQDALKKKIEEIEKVDIEDSIRRVETWIRGMHAFEKK
;
A
#
# COMPACT_ATOMS: atom_id res chain seq x y z
N ARG A 1 -15.50 0.92 -27.77
CA ARG A 1 -15.80 1.54 -26.45
C ARG A 1 -15.55 0.49 -25.36
N VAL A 2 -15.01 0.88 -24.20
CA VAL A 2 -14.80 -0.04 -23.08
C VAL A 2 -16.15 -0.28 -22.38
N THR A 3 -16.62 -1.53 -22.37
CA THR A 3 -17.92 -1.93 -21.81
C THR A 3 -17.81 -2.62 -20.44
N GLU A 4 -16.59 -2.94 -20.02
CA GLU A 4 -16.28 -3.57 -18.73
C GLU A 4 -15.03 -2.91 -18.14
N ALA A 5 -15.00 -2.76 -16.81
CA ALA A 5 -13.84 -2.23 -16.10
C ALA A 5 -12.58 -3.06 -16.44
N PRO A 6 -11.51 -2.44 -17.00
CA PRO A 6 -10.28 -3.16 -17.36
C PRO A 6 -9.63 -3.89 -16.19
N SER A 7 -9.84 -3.41 -14.95
CA SER A 7 -9.38 -4.07 -13.72
C SER A 7 -9.95 -5.46 -13.52
N LYS A 8 -11.24 -5.69 -13.86
CA LYS A 8 -11.86 -7.03 -13.78
C LYS A 8 -11.16 -8.02 -14.71
N LYS A 9 -10.90 -7.59 -15.94
CA LYS A 9 -10.14 -8.38 -16.93
C LYS A 9 -8.70 -8.65 -16.46
N ALA A 10 -8.05 -7.66 -15.84
CA ALA A 10 -6.71 -7.82 -15.30
C ALA A 10 -6.68 -8.84 -14.14
N ILE A 11 -7.65 -8.79 -13.22
CA ILE A 11 -7.78 -9.75 -12.12
C ILE A 11 -7.97 -11.18 -12.67
N ALA A 12 -8.85 -11.36 -13.66
CA ALA A 12 -9.04 -12.66 -14.31
C ALA A 12 -7.77 -13.20 -14.98
N ALA A 13 -6.86 -12.31 -15.42
CA ALA A 13 -5.60 -12.68 -16.06
C ALA A 13 -4.44 -12.94 -15.08
N LYS A 14 -4.67 -12.86 -13.76
CA LYS A 14 -3.62 -12.94 -12.72
C LYS A 14 -2.70 -14.16 -12.87
N GLU A 15 -3.26 -15.36 -13.00
CA GLU A 15 -2.45 -16.59 -13.07
C GLU A 15 -1.60 -16.65 -14.34
N ARG A 16 -2.16 -16.25 -15.49
CA ARG A 16 -1.43 -16.15 -16.74
C ARG A 16 -0.28 -15.13 -16.65
N MET A 17 -0.51 -13.99 -16.00
CA MET A 17 0.52 -12.99 -15.76
C MET A 17 1.64 -13.54 -14.89
N LYS A 18 1.30 -14.22 -13.79
CA LYS A 18 2.27 -14.81 -12.87
C LYS A 18 3.16 -15.84 -13.58
N ALA A 19 2.58 -16.78 -14.31
CA ALA A 19 3.34 -17.80 -15.03
C ALA A 19 4.32 -17.19 -16.04
N ARG A 20 3.88 -16.19 -16.82
CA ARG A 20 4.75 -15.50 -17.79
C ARG A 20 5.83 -14.64 -17.15
N LEU A 21 5.55 -14.07 -15.97
CA LEU A 21 6.55 -13.30 -15.23
C LEU A 21 7.67 -14.21 -14.73
N ILE A 22 7.32 -15.35 -14.12
CA ILE A 22 8.28 -16.36 -13.68
C ILE A 22 9.13 -16.83 -14.86
N GLU A 23 8.50 -17.19 -15.98
CA GLU A 23 9.23 -17.58 -17.20
C GLU A 23 10.19 -16.49 -17.70
N ALA A 24 9.79 -15.21 -17.64
CA ALA A 24 10.64 -14.10 -18.06
C ALA A 24 11.83 -13.85 -17.12
N LEU A 25 11.66 -14.13 -15.83
CA LEU A 25 12.73 -14.13 -14.83
C LEU A 25 13.70 -15.28 -15.11
N ASP A 26 13.19 -16.51 -15.23
CA ASP A 26 14.01 -17.71 -15.45
C ASP A 26 14.81 -17.62 -16.77
N LYS A 27 14.24 -17.02 -17.81
CA LYS A 27 14.92 -16.81 -19.10
C LYS A 27 15.86 -15.59 -19.11
N GLY A 28 16.03 -14.90 -17.98
CA GLY A 28 16.83 -13.69 -17.81
C GLY A 28 16.35 -12.50 -18.68
N LYS A 29 15.15 -12.57 -19.24
CA LYS A 29 14.61 -11.51 -20.12
C LYS A 29 14.42 -10.23 -19.33
N TRP A 30 13.96 -10.35 -18.09
CA TRP A 30 13.77 -9.23 -17.18
C TRP A 30 15.09 -8.55 -16.84
N GLU A 31 16.12 -9.30 -16.43
CA GLU A 31 17.44 -8.78 -16.08
C GLU A 31 18.12 -8.07 -17.25
N ARG A 32 18.11 -8.70 -18.45
CA ARG A 32 18.64 -8.08 -19.68
C ARG A 32 17.90 -6.80 -20.07
N GLY A 33 16.61 -6.71 -19.76
CA GLY A 33 15.82 -5.51 -20.01
C GLY A 33 16.23 -4.37 -19.08
N LEU A 34 16.36 -4.66 -17.78
CA LEU A 34 16.77 -3.68 -16.78
C LEU A 34 18.21 -3.23 -16.95
N GLY A 35 19.13 -4.15 -17.28
CA GLY A 35 20.55 -3.84 -17.46
C GLY A 35 20.84 -2.91 -18.65
N LYS A 36 19.89 -2.73 -19.58
CA LYS A 36 20.01 -1.76 -20.68
C LYS A 36 19.76 -0.32 -20.24
N TYR A 37 19.09 -0.13 -19.11
CA TYR A 37 18.68 1.18 -18.65
C TYR A 37 19.78 1.78 -17.76
N THR A 38 20.44 2.82 -18.25
CA THR A 38 21.59 3.40 -17.56
C THR A 38 21.17 4.36 -16.45
N LEU A 39 22.10 4.68 -15.56
CA LEU A 39 21.87 5.66 -14.50
C LEU A 39 21.57 7.05 -15.07
N GLU A 40 22.20 7.42 -16.18
CA GLU A 40 22.00 8.69 -16.87
C GLU A 40 20.59 8.78 -17.44
N GLN A 41 20.12 7.70 -18.08
CA GLN A 41 18.74 7.59 -18.59
C GLN A 41 17.73 7.69 -17.45
N TRP A 42 17.99 6.99 -16.33
CA TRP A 42 17.15 7.08 -15.13
C TRP A 42 17.06 8.51 -14.58
N LYS A 43 18.20 9.21 -14.46
CA LYS A 43 18.24 10.59 -13.97
C LYS A 43 17.48 11.55 -14.89
N ALA A 44 17.64 11.40 -16.21
CA ALA A 44 16.92 12.20 -17.19
C ALA A 44 15.40 11.98 -17.11
N ASP A 45 14.96 10.72 -17.14
CA ASP A 45 13.54 10.38 -17.05
C ASP A 45 12.92 10.79 -15.71
N MET A 46 13.66 10.72 -14.60
CA MET A 46 13.18 11.19 -13.31
C MET A 46 12.98 12.71 -13.29
N LYS A 47 13.87 13.48 -13.90
CA LYS A 47 13.73 14.93 -14.01
C LYS A 47 12.56 15.32 -14.90
N GLU A 48 12.43 14.67 -16.05
CA GLU A 48 11.45 15.05 -17.08
C GLU A 48 10.06 14.49 -16.82
N LYS A 49 9.97 13.26 -16.31
CA LYS A 49 8.70 12.52 -16.14
C LYS A 49 8.41 12.24 -14.68
N GLY A 50 9.41 11.78 -13.94
CA GLY A 50 9.27 11.36 -12.53
C GLY A 50 8.72 12.45 -11.63
N ILE A 51 9.45 13.57 -11.51
CA ILE A 51 9.09 14.69 -10.62
C ILE A 51 7.69 15.26 -10.97
N PRO A 52 7.36 15.56 -12.25
CA PRO A 52 6.00 16.00 -12.61
C PRO A 52 4.91 14.96 -12.30
N ASN A 53 5.21 13.66 -12.44
CA ASN A 53 4.27 12.59 -12.14
C ASN A 53 4.05 12.42 -10.64
N ILE A 54 5.08 12.60 -9.81
CA ILE A 54 4.97 12.51 -8.35
C ILE A 54 4.01 13.58 -7.84
N SER A 55 4.21 14.84 -8.23
CA SER A 55 3.34 15.94 -7.79
C SER A 55 1.87 15.68 -8.17
N ARG A 56 1.61 15.33 -9.43
CA ARG A 56 0.26 14.97 -9.91
C ARG A 56 -0.31 13.73 -9.21
N GLY A 57 0.54 12.76 -8.88
CA GLY A 57 0.16 11.56 -8.15
C GLY A 57 -0.30 11.88 -6.73
N ILE A 58 0.42 12.77 -6.04
CA ILE A 58 0.07 13.25 -4.70
C ILE A 58 -1.28 13.97 -4.72
N GLU A 59 -1.50 14.89 -5.66
CA GLU A 59 -2.76 15.61 -5.78
C GLU A 59 -3.95 14.67 -5.98
N ARG A 60 -3.80 13.67 -6.87
CA ARG A 60 -4.86 12.68 -7.14
C ARG A 60 -5.07 11.69 -6.01
N ALA A 61 -4.04 11.43 -5.21
CA ALA A 61 -4.12 10.52 -4.08
C ALA A 61 -4.66 11.21 -2.81
N ARG A 62 -4.74 12.55 -2.78
CA ARG A 62 -5.21 13.33 -1.64
C ARG A 62 -6.54 12.80 -1.10
N ASP A 63 -7.55 12.68 -1.95
CA ASP A 63 -8.89 12.27 -1.51
C ASP A 63 -8.91 10.83 -1.00
N LYS A 64 -8.08 9.95 -1.59
CA LYS A 64 -7.91 8.58 -1.10
C LYS A 64 -7.25 8.53 0.27
N LEU A 65 -6.31 9.43 0.56
CA LEU A 65 -5.72 9.57 1.89
C LEU A 65 -6.74 10.14 2.88
N ILE A 66 -7.49 11.17 2.50
CA ILE A 66 -8.57 11.74 3.31
C ILE A 66 -9.60 10.67 3.67
N ASP A 67 -10.04 9.88 2.69
CA ASP A 67 -10.95 8.75 2.91
C ASP A 67 -10.36 7.72 3.86
N PHE A 68 -9.11 7.30 3.63
CA PHE A 68 -8.42 6.37 4.52
C PHE A 68 -8.33 6.89 5.96
N TYR A 69 -7.97 8.15 6.16
CA TYR A 69 -7.91 8.76 7.49
C TYR A 69 -9.28 8.94 8.12
N GLY A 70 -10.30 9.24 7.31
CA GLY A 70 -11.70 9.29 7.74
C GLY A 70 -12.19 7.95 8.29
N GLN A 71 -11.61 6.83 7.84
CA GLN A 71 -11.88 5.51 8.40
C GLN A 71 -10.96 5.15 9.58
N LEU A 72 -9.67 5.51 9.48
CA LEU A 72 -8.66 5.15 10.46
C LEU A 72 -8.85 5.87 11.80
N PHE A 73 -9.12 7.18 11.80
CA PHE A 73 -9.21 7.95 13.04
C PHE A 73 -10.37 7.51 13.94
N PRO A 74 -11.61 7.32 13.43
CA PRO A 74 -12.69 6.79 14.26
C PRO A 74 -12.38 5.39 14.81
N TYR A 75 -11.68 4.54 14.04
CA TYR A 75 -11.25 3.23 14.51
C TYR A 75 -10.20 3.32 15.63
N GLN A 76 -9.22 4.20 15.48
CA GLN A 76 -8.23 4.48 16.53
C GLN A 76 -8.89 5.04 17.79
N ASP A 77 -9.85 5.94 17.67
CA ASP A 77 -10.56 6.52 18.81
C ASP A 77 -11.40 5.45 19.53
N ALA A 78 -12.04 4.54 18.80
CA ALA A 78 -12.72 3.39 19.39
C ALA A 78 -11.74 2.46 20.13
N LEU A 79 -10.55 2.20 19.58
CA LEU A 79 -9.51 1.42 20.26
C LEU A 79 -8.98 2.12 21.51
N LYS A 80 -8.77 3.44 21.46
CA LYS A 80 -8.32 4.22 22.63
C LYS A 80 -9.32 4.15 23.77
N LYS A 81 -10.63 4.24 23.48
CA LYS A 81 -11.68 4.04 24.50
C LYS A 81 -11.60 2.67 25.18
N LYS A 82 -11.41 1.60 24.41
CA LYS A 82 -11.18 0.24 24.97
C LYS A 82 -9.92 0.16 25.82
N ILE A 83 -8.86 0.86 25.42
CA ILE A 83 -7.62 0.93 26.19
C ILE A 83 -7.82 1.74 27.48
N GLU A 84 -8.63 2.80 27.47
CA GLU A 84 -8.97 3.60 28.65
C GLU A 84 -9.76 2.83 29.70
N GLU A 85 -10.54 1.83 29.30
CA GLU A 85 -11.23 0.90 30.20
C GLU A 85 -10.28 -0.05 30.95
N ILE A 86 -9.03 -0.20 30.48
CA ILE A 86 -8.01 -1.00 31.18
C ILE A 86 -7.43 -0.15 32.32
N GLU A 87 -7.49 -0.69 33.54
CA GLU A 87 -6.91 -0.08 34.73
C GLU A 87 -5.39 0.20 34.56
N LYS A 88 -4.83 0.99 35.47
CA LYS A 88 -3.40 1.38 35.44
C LYS A 88 -2.77 1.14 36.80
N VAL A 89 -2.94 -0.07 37.32
CA VAL A 89 -2.50 -0.41 38.68
C VAL A 89 -1.11 -1.03 38.66
N ASP A 90 -0.83 -1.90 37.69
CA ASP A 90 0.44 -2.62 37.61
C ASP A 90 1.07 -2.64 36.19
N ILE A 91 2.16 -3.39 36.08
CA ILE A 91 2.89 -3.56 34.82
C ILE A 91 2.13 -4.42 33.81
N GLU A 92 1.33 -5.38 34.28
CA GLU A 92 0.54 -6.26 33.41
C GLU A 92 -0.59 -5.50 32.71
N ASP A 93 -1.22 -4.57 33.42
CA ASP A 93 -2.15 -3.59 32.85
C ASP A 93 -1.48 -2.76 31.74
N SER A 94 -0.27 -2.27 32.02
CA SER A 94 0.51 -1.48 31.06
C SER A 94 0.84 -2.28 29.79
N ILE A 95 1.21 -3.56 29.94
CA ILE A 95 1.45 -4.48 28.82
C ILE A 95 0.15 -4.72 28.04
N ARG A 96 -0.95 -4.99 28.73
CA ARG A 96 -2.26 -5.26 28.12
C ARG A 96 -2.77 -4.10 27.29
N ARG A 97 -2.54 -2.86 27.74
CA ARG A 97 -2.88 -1.63 26.99
C ARG A 97 -2.13 -1.54 25.67
N VAL A 98 -0.83 -1.83 25.67
CA VAL A 98 0.00 -1.84 24.46
C VAL A 98 -0.36 -2.99 23.54
N GLU A 99 -0.56 -4.19 24.08
CA GLU A 99 -1.00 -5.36 23.29
C GLU A 99 -2.33 -5.10 22.59
N THR A 100 -3.31 -4.54 23.30
CA THR A 100 -4.63 -4.18 22.76
C THR A 100 -4.49 -3.20 21.60
N TRP A 101 -3.61 -2.21 21.71
CA TRP A 101 -3.32 -1.29 20.61
C TRP A 101 -2.71 -2.00 19.40
N ILE A 102 -1.65 -2.79 19.59
CA ILE A 102 -0.94 -3.48 18.50
C ILE A 102 -1.86 -4.44 17.76
N ARG A 103 -2.59 -5.31 18.50
CA ARG A 103 -3.52 -6.26 17.90
C ARG A 103 -4.70 -5.56 17.24
N GLY A 104 -5.24 -4.53 17.89
CA GLY A 104 -6.34 -3.73 17.34
C GLY A 104 -5.96 -3.05 16.03
N MET A 105 -4.78 -2.42 15.97
CA MET A 105 -4.27 -1.79 14.76
C MET A 105 -3.93 -2.80 13.65
N HIS A 106 -3.46 -4.00 14.00
CA HIS A 106 -3.23 -5.08 13.03
C HIS A 106 -4.53 -5.56 12.37
N ALA A 107 -5.63 -5.59 13.14
CA ALA A 107 -6.95 -6.00 12.65
C ALA A 107 -7.68 -4.90 11.84
N PHE A 108 -7.11 -3.70 11.70
CA PHE A 108 -7.73 -2.65 10.94
C PHE A 108 -7.74 -2.98 9.44
N GLU A 109 -8.94 -3.12 8.89
CA GLU A 109 -9.17 -3.21 7.46
C GLU A 109 -9.98 -2.01 7.00
N LYS A 110 -9.44 -1.27 6.03
CA LYS A 110 -10.19 -0.22 5.35
C LYS A 110 -11.33 -0.84 4.54
N LYS A 111 -12.49 -0.19 4.56
CA LYS A 111 -13.65 -0.52 3.75
C LYS A 111 -13.56 0.10 2.37
#